data_AF-A0A136N2N6-F1
#
_entry.id   AF-A0A136N2N6-F1
#
_cell.length_a   1.000
_cell.length_b   1.000
_cell.length_c   1.000
_cell.angle_alpha   90.00
_cell.angle_beta   90.00
_cell.angle_gamma   90.00
#
_symmetry.space_group_name_H-M   'P 1'
#
loop_
_entity.id
_entity.type
_entity.pdbx_description
1 polymer ?
#
loop_
_entity_poly.entity_id
_entity_poly.type
_entity_poly.pdbx_seq_one_letter_code
_entity_poly.pdbx_strand_id
1 'polypeptide(L)'
;MDVEDFFRFLFRMTLSGSKLNKDVDQMRKDLAPLRARLIPFSKEEMDLLSVNQSFQSKKRGFTKMATGALDTIYYEPLFAYSRKWLYSNQPITLVCNSKNDYVYLDKGNRLHVYINLKEVGIIDSQGKMIGLNNKILGYIDTSTNAPTFSVYIYDKLIGFVTNPKHEDKALPRFYSLLRDITDEEREILICLSLIFIIDHYVEN
;
A
#
# COMPACT_ATOMS: atom_id res chain seq x y z
N MET A 1 24.92 6.58 -28.57
CA MET A 1 24.06 6.92 -27.43
C MET A 1 24.44 5.96 -26.32
N ASP A 2 25.05 6.47 -25.26
CA ASP A 2 25.62 5.64 -24.20
C ASP A 2 24.52 5.13 -23.25
N VAL A 3 24.74 3.99 -22.61
CA VAL A 3 23.79 3.39 -21.64
C VAL A 3 23.57 4.38 -20.48
N GLU A 4 24.64 5.08 -20.08
CA GLU A 4 24.57 6.15 -19.09
C GLU A 4 23.73 7.35 -19.54
N ASP A 5 23.74 7.69 -20.83
CA ASP A 5 22.93 8.78 -21.39
C ASP A 5 21.44 8.40 -21.48
N PHE A 6 21.12 7.13 -21.72
CA PHE A 6 19.75 6.60 -21.66
C PHE A 6 19.20 6.60 -20.23
N PHE A 7 20.00 6.20 -19.24
CA PHE A 7 19.62 6.29 -17.83
C PHE A 7 19.46 7.76 -17.39
N ARG A 8 20.38 8.66 -17.78
CA ARG A 8 20.24 10.10 -17.51
C ARG A 8 19.04 10.74 -18.21
N PHE A 9 18.61 10.22 -19.36
CA PHE A 9 17.40 10.66 -20.06
C PHE A 9 16.11 10.20 -19.35
N LEU A 10 16.04 8.94 -18.88
CA LEU A 10 14.92 8.44 -18.08
C LEU A 10 14.77 9.17 -16.73
N PHE A 11 15.88 9.50 -16.07
CA PHE A 11 15.87 10.31 -14.84
C PHE A 11 15.67 11.83 -15.08
N ARG A 12 15.67 12.31 -16.33
CA ARG A 12 15.37 13.74 -16.64
C ARG A 12 13.88 14.04 -16.76
N MET A 13 13.03 13.03 -16.98
CA MET A 13 11.56 13.20 -16.92
C MET A 13 10.99 13.13 -15.49
N THR A 14 11.84 13.06 -14.45
CA THR A 14 11.44 13.15 -13.04
C THR A 14 11.55 14.58 -12.47
N LEU A 15 10.99 15.58 -13.16
CA LEU A 15 10.64 16.85 -12.50
C LEU A 15 9.58 16.63 -11.39
N SER A 16 8.91 15.48 -11.41
CA SER A 16 8.05 14.94 -10.33
C SER A 16 8.83 14.33 -9.15
N GLY A 17 10.08 13.90 -9.32
CA GLY A 17 10.81 13.11 -8.31
C GLY A 17 11.27 13.95 -7.12
N SER A 18 11.78 15.17 -7.35
CA SER A 18 12.25 16.04 -6.26
C SER A 18 11.13 16.53 -5.36
N LYS A 19 9.94 16.78 -5.91
CA LYS A 19 8.74 17.15 -5.15
C LYS A 19 8.16 15.96 -4.41
N LEU A 20 8.02 14.80 -5.08
CA LEU A 20 7.57 13.56 -4.44
C LEU A 20 8.46 13.20 -3.25
N ASN A 21 9.79 13.24 -3.42
CA ASN A 21 10.72 12.94 -2.33
C ASN A 21 10.54 13.89 -1.14
N LYS A 22 10.41 15.19 -1.40
CA LYS A 22 10.16 16.18 -0.33
C LYS A 22 8.83 15.94 0.38
N ASP A 23 7.76 15.63 -0.36
CA ASP A 23 6.45 15.32 0.21
C ASP A 23 6.51 14.04 1.06
N VAL A 24 7.15 12.98 0.55
CA VAL A 24 7.35 11.72 1.27
C VAL A 24 8.23 11.91 2.51
N ASP A 25 9.31 12.71 2.42
CA ASP A 25 10.17 13.01 3.56
C ASP A 25 9.43 13.77 4.66
N GLN A 26 8.54 14.68 4.30
CA GLN A 26 7.68 15.32 5.27
C GLN A 26 6.69 14.33 5.89
N MET A 27 6.05 13.49 5.08
CA MET A 27 5.14 12.45 5.59
C MET A 27 5.85 11.44 6.50
N ARG A 28 7.12 11.11 6.24
CA ARG A 28 7.97 10.29 7.13
C ARG A 28 8.17 10.94 8.49
N LYS A 29 8.45 12.25 8.52
CA LYS A 29 8.59 13.00 9.79
C LYS A 29 7.28 13.00 10.56
N ASP A 30 6.17 13.21 9.87
CA ASP A 30 4.84 13.21 10.48
C ASP A 30 4.46 11.81 11.03
N LEU A 31 4.91 10.74 10.36
CA LEU A 31 4.73 9.35 10.79
C LEU A 31 5.74 8.85 11.83
N ALA A 32 6.83 9.60 12.09
CA ALA A 32 7.90 9.12 12.97
C ALA A 32 7.42 8.62 14.35
N PRO A 33 6.46 9.29 15.04
CA PRO A 33 5.93 8.80 16.31
C PRO A 33 5.20 7.45 16.20
N LEU A 34 4.47 7.21 15.10
CA LEU A 34 3.80 5.93 14.86
C LEU A 34 4.81 4.86 14.44
N ARG A 35 5.76 5.22 13.56
CA ARG A 35 6.82 4.34 13.10
C ARG A 35 7.66 3.78 14.25
N ALA A 36 7.94 4.60 15.26
CA ALA A 36 8.69 4.19 16.45
C ALA A 36 7.99 3.12 17.30
N ARG A 37 6.69 2.90 17.09
CA ARG A 37 5.89 1.91 17.81
C ARG A 37 5.70 0.60 17.04
N LEU A 38 6.14 0.55 15.77
CA LEU A 38 5.96 -0.61 14.92
C LEU A 38 6.80 -1.79 15.41
N ILE A 39 6.20 -2.97 15.38
CA ILE A 39 6.93 -4.22 15.62
C ILE A 39 7.83 -4.58 14.41
N PRO A 40 8.87 -5.41 14.61
CA PRO A 40 9.68 -5.92 13.51
C PRO A 40 8.83 -6.69 12.48
N PHE A 41 8.97 -6.37 11.20
CA PHE A 41 8.19 -6.99 10.14
C PHE A 41 8.82 -8.32 9.73
N SER A 42 8.04 -9.39 9.82
CA SER A 42 8.37 -10.72 9.30
C SER A 42 7.22 -11.29 8.46
N LYS A 43 7.45 -12.46 7.84
CA LYS A 43 6.40 -13.19 7.12
C LYS A 43 5.28 -13.59 8.08
N GLU A 44 5.67 -14.07 9.26
CA GLU A 44 4.75 -14.52 10.31
C GLU A 44 3.88 -13.35 10.78
N GLU A 45 4.47 -12.17 10.99
CA GLU A 45 3.70 -10.97 11.36
C GLU A 45 2.74 -10.52 10.26
N MET A 46 3.15 -10.64 8.99
CA MET A 46 2.26 -10.34 7.87
C MET A 46 1.00 -11.22 7.91
N ASP A 47 1.14 -12.51 8.21
CA ASP A 47 0.01 -13.45 8.28
C ASP A 47 -0.91 -13.16 9.49
N LEU A 48 -0.42 -12.43 10.48
CA LEU A 48 -1.18 -11.95 11.64
C LEU A 48 -1.87 -10.60 11.39
N LEU A 49 -1.68 -9.95 10.24
CA LEU A 49 -2.32 -8.68 9.91
C LEU A 49 -3.83 -8.76 10.13
N SER A 50 -4.37 -7.74 10.79
CA SER A 50 -5.77 -7.64 11.14
C SER A 50 -6.54 -6.76 10.17
N VAL A 51 -7.86 -6.95 10.12
CA VAL A 51 -8.82 -6.01 9.52
C VAL A 51 -9.12 -4.86 10.47
N ASN A 52 -8.37 -4.68 11.55
CA ASN A 52 -8.51 -3.57 12.47
C ASN A 52 -7.39 -2.53 12.27
N GLN A 53 -7.68 -1.30 12.69
CA GLN A 53 -6.72 -0.21 12.70
C GLN A 53 -6.75 0.57 14.02
N SER A 54 -5.63 1.18 14.36
CA SER A 54 -5.47 2.01 15.55
C SER A 54 -4.86 3.38 15.21
N PHE A 55 -4.77 4.24 16.24
CA PHE A 55 -4.13 5.56 16.19
C PHE A 55 -4.62 6.49 15.06
N GLN A 56 -5.89 6.35 14.69
CA GLN A 56 -6.49 7.15 13.62
C GLN A 56 -6.52 8.64 13.98
N SER A 57 -6.08 9.46 13.05
CA SER A 57 -6.23 10.91 13.11
C SER A 57 -6.54 11.48 11.74
N LYS A 58 -7.58 12.32 11.65
CA LYS A 58 -7.93 13.07 10.43
C LYS A 58 -7.72 14.57 10.71
N LYS A 59 -6.71 15.20 10.09
CA LYS A 59 -6.48 16.65 10.17
C LYS A 59 -7.15 17.34 8.98
N ARG A 60 -7.97 18.36 9.27
CA ARG A 60 -8.74 19.15 8.28
C ARG A 60 -8.24 20.61 8.12
N GLY A 61 -7.01 20.90 8.52
CA GLY A 61 -6.41 22.24 8.39
C GLY A 61 -6.02 22.60 6.95
N PHE A 62 -4.96 23.41 6.78
CA PHE A 62 -4.45 23.83 5.46
C PHE A 62 -4.12 22.68 4.50
N THR A 63 -3.88 21.48 5.00
CA THR A 63 -3.75 20.26 4.20
C THR A 63 -4.59 19.17 4.83
N LYS A 64 -5.49 18.57 4.04
CA LYS A 64 -6.26 17.39 4.44
C LYS A 64 -5.28 16.22 4.56
N MET A 65 -5.27 15.57 5.71
CA MET A 65 -4.40 14.43 5.98
C MET A 65 -5.10 13.41 6.87
N ALA A 66 -4.87 12.12 6.62
CA ALA A 66 -5.32 11.01 7.43
C ALA A 66 -4.11 10.16 7.81
N THR A 67 -3.99 9.78 9.08
CA THR A 67 -2.92 8.90 9.56
C THR A 67 -3.49 7.79 10.43
N GLY A 68 -2.82 6.66 10.49
CA GLY A 68 -3.18 5.55 11.38
C GLY A 68 -2.15 4.43 11.35
N ALA A 69 -2.47 3.33 12.03
CA ALA A 69 -1.71 2.10 11.99
C ALA A 69 -2.62 0.91 11.66
N LEU A 70 -2.08 -0.04 10.91
CA LEU A 70 -2.68 -1.36 10.70
C LEU A 70 -2.03 -2.32 11.70
N ASP A 71 -2.88 -3.01 12.45
CA ASP A 71 -2.44 -3.84 13.56
C ASP A 71 -2.46 -5.33 13.22
N THR A 72 -1.77 -6.13 14.00
CA THR A 72 -1.97 -7.58 14.04
C THR A 72 -3.26 -7.91 14.79
N ILE A 73 -3.68 -9.17 14.75
CA ILE A 73 -4.79 -9.66 15.59
C ILE A 73 -4.50 -9.59 17.10
N TYR A 74 -3.25 -9.31 17.48
CA TYR A 74 -2.82 -9.09 18.86
C TYR A 74 -2.73 -7.61 19.23
N TYR A 75 -3.26 -6.71 18.38
CA TYR A 75 -3.27 -5.26 18.59
C TYR A 75 -1.86 -4.64 18.61
N GLU A 76 -0.93 -5.25 17.91
CA GLU A 76 0.42 -4.74 17.73
C GLU A 76 0.53 -4.03 16.36
N PRO A 77 1.00 -2.78 16.31
CA PRO A 77 1.03 -2.03 15.06
C PRO A 77 2.13 -2.57 14.14
N LEU A 78 1.73 -3.01 12.94
CA LEU A 78 2.63 -3.62 11.96
C LEU A 78 2.98 -2.66 10.81
N PHE A 79 2.01 -1.85 10.39
CA PHE A 79 2.20 -0.79 9.41
C PHE A 79 1.69 0.54 9.97
N ALA A 80 2.38 1.63 9.65
CA ALA A 80 1.86 2.98 9.83
C ALA A 80 1.59 3.60 8.47
N TYR A 81 0.53 4.39 8.34
CA TYR A 81 0.19 5.06 7.09
C TYR A 81 -0.17 6.52 7.28
N SER A 82 0.11 7.31 6.24
CA SER A 82 -0.31 8.68 6.08
C SER A 82 -0.83 8.87 4.66
N ARG A 83 -2.03 9.45 4.52
CA ARG A 83 -2.58 9.90 3.25
C ARG A 83 -2.72 11.41 3.27
N LYS A 84 -2.09 12.07 2.30
CA LYS A 84 -2.07 13.52 2.12
C LYS A 84 -2.76 13.85 0.80
N TRP A 85 -3.79 14.69 0.84
CA TRP A 85 -4.43 15.17 -0.39
C TRP A 85 -3.74 16.44 -0.86
N LEU A 86 -3.29 16.43 -2.11
CA LEU A 86 -2.72 17.59 -2.77
C LEU A 86 -3.83 18.49 -3.32
N TYR A 87 -3.50 19.74 -3.68
CA TYR A 87 -4.45 20.71 -4.24
C TYR A 87 -5.16 20.22 -5.52
N SER A 88 -4.57 19.28 -6.26
CA SER A 88 -5.17 18.63 -7.44
C SER A 88 -6.14 17.48 -7.10
N ASN A 89 -6.45 17.27 -5.81
CA ASN A 89 -7.21 16.13 -5.27
C ASN A 89 -6.60 14.75 -5.62
N GLN A 90 -5.32 14.73 -6.00
CA GLN A 90 -4.53 13.52 -6.20
C GLN A 90 -3.78 13.22 -4.89
N PRO A 91 -4.21 12.20 -4.11
CA PRO A 91 -3.55 11.88 -2.87
C PRO A 91 -2.20 11.18 -3.07
N ILE A 92 -1.30 11.42 -2.12
CA ILE A 92 -0.14 10.58 -1.87
C ILE A 92 -0.44 9.76 -0.62
N THR A 93 -0.30 8.44 -0.71
CA THR A 93 -0.34 7.54 0.45
C THR A 93 1.06 7.02 0.71
N LEU A 94 1.61 7.29 1.89
CA LEU A 94 2.81 6.66 2.42
C LEU A 94 2.39 5.60 3.42
N VAL A 95 2.91 4.39 3.28
CA VAL A 95 2.79 3.31 4.26
C VAL A 95 4.20 2.87 4.61
N CYS A 96 4.48 2.62 5.88
CA CYS A 96 5.77 2.09 6.30
C CYS A 96 5.58 0.91 7.24
N ASN A 97 6.45 -0.08 7.10
CA ASN A 97 6.72 -1.05 8.16
C ASN A 97 8.13 -0.75 8.75
N SER A 98 8.65 -1.63 9.58
CA SER A 98 9.98 -1.47 10.17
C SER A 98 11.14 -1.62 9.17
N LYS A 99 10.89 -2.07 7.93
CA LYS A 99 11.91 -2.31 6.88
C LYS A 99 11.78 -1.41 5.65
N ASN A 100 10.57 -1.24 5.14
CA ASN A 100 10.25 -0.66 3.84
C ASN A 100 9.24 0.48 3.96
N ASP A 101 9.35 1.41 3.02
CA ASP A 101 8.31 2.39 2.73
C ASP A 101 7.62 2.03 1.40
N TYR A 102 6.30 2.05 1.40
CA TYR A 102 5.44 1.87 0.23
C TYR A 102 4.77 3.21 -0.05
N VAL A 103 4.90 3.72 -1.27
CA VAL A 103 4.30 4.99 -1.68
C VAL A 103 3.35 4.74 -2.84
N TYR A 104 2.13 5.24 -2.69
CA TYR A 104 1.11 5.23 -3.72
C TYR A 104 0.84 6.67 -4.14
N LEU A 105 1.15 6.98 -5.40
CA LEU A 105 0.97 8.31 -5.98
C LEU A 105 -0.16 8.25 -7.00
N ASP A 106 -1.28 8.88 -6.67
CA ASP A 106 -2.41 9.01 -7.57
C ASP A 106 -2.06 9.97 -8.72
N LYS A 107 -2.19 9.50 -9.97
CA LYS A 107 -2.08 10.33 -11.18
C LYS A 107 -3.35 10.22 -12.03
N GLY A 108 -4.51 10.34 -11.39
CA GLY A 108 -5.84 10.29 -12.01
C GLY A 108 -6.32 8.86 -12.20
N ASN A 109 -6.03 8.25 -13.35
CA ASN A 109 -6.54 6.91 -13.69
C ASN A 109 -5.60 5.77 -13.30
N ARG A 110 -4.44 6.09 -12.73
CA ARG A 110 -3.40 5.13 -12.40
C ARG A 110 -2.79 5.52 -11.07
N LEU A 111 -2.60 4.53 -10.22
CA LEU A 111 -1.91 4.66 -8.96
C LEU A 111 -0.49 4.14 -9.14
N HIS A 112 0.50 5.03 -9.14
CA HIS A 112 1.90 4.60 -9.22
C HIS A 112 2.36 4.07 -7.87
N VAL A 113 3.01 2.91 -7.88
CA VAL A 113 3.46 2.19 -6.68
C VAL A 113 4.99 2.23 -6.62
N TYR A 114 5.51 2.69 -5.48
CA TYR A 114 6.94 2.74 -5.21
C TYR A 114 7.26 1.98 -3.93
N ILE A 115 8.36 1.24 -3.92
CA ILE A 115 8.95 0.66 -2.72
C ILE A 115 10.29 1.34 -2.49
N ASN A 116 10.49 1.93 -1.31
CA ASN A 116 11.69 2.69 -0.97
C ASN A 116 12.04 3.75 -2.05
N LEU A 117 11.01 4.46 -2.55
CA LEU A 117 11.08 5.46 -3.62
C LEU A 117 11.53 4.93 -5.00
N LYS A 118 11.63 3.61 -5.19
CA LYS A 118 11.82 2.97 -6.50
C LYS A 118 10.47 2.53 -7.04
N GLU A 119 10.12 2.98 -8.25
CA GLU A 119 8.86 2.57 -8.90
C GLU A 119 8.90 1.06 -9.19
N VAL A 120 7.85 0.36 -8.81
CA VAL A 120 7.71 -1.10 -9.03
C VAL A 120 6.58 -1.44 -10.00
N GLY A 121 5.64 -0.52 -10.19
CA GLY A 121 4.53 -0.70 -11.11
C GLY A 121 3.45 0.35 -10.91
N ILE A 122 2.30 0.09 -11.51
CA ILE A 122 1.08 0.87 -11.36
C ILE A 122 -0.07 -0.05 -10.96
N ILE A 123 -1.09 0.48 -10.29
CA ILE A 123 -2.40 -0.15 -10.17
C ILE A 123 -3.36 0.62 -11.08
N ASP A 124 -4.02 -0.10 -11.99
CA ASP A 124 -4.98 0.49 -12.91
C ASP A 124 -6.36 0.71 -12.26
N SER A 125 -7.29 1.30 -13.01
CA SER A 125 -8.66 1.55 -12.54
C SER A 125 -9.48 0.29 -12.28
N GLN A 126 -8.98 -0.89 -12.64
CA GLN A 126 -9.60 -2.19 -12.36
C GLN A 126 -8.95 -2.87 -11.15
N GLY A 127 -8.03 -2.20 -10.44
CA GLY A 127 -7.33 -2.76 -9.30
C GLY A 127 -6.24 -3.77 -9.67
N LYS A 128 -5.83 -3.84 -10.95
CA LYS A 128 -4.76 -4.73 -11.39
C LYS A 128 -3.42 -4.03 -11.25
N MET A 129 -2.50 -4.67 -10.54
CA MET A 129 -1.11 -4.24 -10.48
C MET A 129 -0.40 -4.67 -11.76
N ILE A 130 0.16 -3.70 -12.48
CA ILE A 130 0.92 -3.86 -13.72
C ILE A 130 2.36 -3.46 -13.44
N GLY A 131 3.30 -4.37 -13.71
CA GLY A 131 4.73 -4.14 -13.51
C GLY A 131 5.32 -3.21 -14.58
N LEU A 132 6.57 -2.79 -14.38
CA LEU A 132 7.29 -1.93 -15.34
C LEU A 132 7.47 -2.58 -16.72
N ASN A 133 7.36 -3.91 -16.80
CA ASN A 133 7.40 -4.69 -18.04
C ASN A 133 6.02 -4.82 -18.72
N ASN A 134 5.02 -4.05 -18.29
CA ASN A 134 3.62 -4.10 -18.74
C ASN A 134 2.92 -5.46 -18.55
N LYS A 135 3.44 -6.34 -17.68
CA LYS A 135 2.76 -7.58 -17.31
C LYS A 135 1.88 -7.35 -16.08
N ILE A 136 0.73 -8.02 -16.04
CA ILE A 136 -0.10 -8.09 -14.84
C ILE A 136 0.69 -8.89 -13.80
N LEU A 137 0.91 -8.28 -12.64
CA LEU A 137 1.56 -8.89 -11.49
C LEU A 137 0.53 -9.57 -10.59
N GLY A 138 -0.60 -8.91 -10.35
CA GLY A 138 -1.66 -9.47 -9.52
C GLY A 138 -2.85 -8.52 -9.33
N TYR A 139 -3.90 -9.02 -8.69
CA TYR A 139 -5.11 -8.26 -8.38
C TYR A 139 -5.91 -8.94 -7.27
N ILE A 140 -6.78 -8.16 -6.61
CA ILE A 140 -7.79 -8.65 -5.68
C ILE A 140 -9.13 -8.64 -6.41
N ASP A 141 -9.79 -9.80 -6.49
CA ASP A 141 -11.09 -9.92 -7.15
C ASP A 141 -12.23 -9.50 -6.21
N THR A 142 -12.68 -8.26 -6.40
CA THR A 142 -13.76 -7.62 -5.64
C THR A 142 -15.11 -7.65 -6.38
N SER A 143 -15.24 -8.47 -7.43
CA SER A 143 -16.45 -8.54 -8.26
C SER A 143 -17.69 -9.08 -7.53
N THR A 144 -17.48 -9.81 -6.43
CA THR A 144 -18.55 -10.37 -5.60
C THR A 144 -18.77 -9.52 -4.35
N ASN A 145 -19.93 -9.63 -3.69
CA ASN A 145 -20.14 -9.03 -2.36
C ASN A 145 -19.88 -10.05 -1.23
N ALA A 146 -18.88 -10.91 -1.41
CA ALA A 146 -18.55 -11.96 -0.45
C ALA A 146 -17.82 -11.41 0.80
N PRO A 147 -17.83 -12.15 1.93
CA PRO A 147 -17.04 -11.80 3.13
C PRO A 147 -15.53 -11.79 2.90
N THR A 148 -15.05 -12.46 1.85
CA THR A 148 -13.64 -12.51 1.46
C THR A 148 -13.50 -12.36 -0.05
N PHE A 149 -12.33 -11.87 -0.48
CA PHE A 149 -11.97 -11.69 -1.88
C PHE A 149 -10.79 -12.58 -2.25
N SER A 150 -10.84 -13.15 -3.44
CA SER A 150 -9.74 -13.97 -3.97
C SER A 150 -8.59 -13.07 -4.41
N VAL A 151 -7.35 -13.46 -4.10
CA VAL A 151 -6.15 -12.75 -4.54
C VAL A 151 -5.38 -13.59 -5.55
N TYR A 152 -5.08 -12.98 -6.69
CA TYR A 152 -4.34 -13.60 -7.78
C TYR A 152 -2.99 -12.90 -7.96
N ILE A 153 -1.92 -13.69 -8.06
CA ILE A 153 -0.58 -13.21 -8.43
C ILE A 153 -0.04 -14.11 -9.53
N TYR A 154 0.44 -13.50 -10.61
CA TYR A 154 0.87 -14.20 -11.83
C TYR A 154 -0.17 -15.23 -12.31
N ASP A 155 -1.44 -14.83 -12.33
CA ASP A 155 -2.63 -15.64 -12.68
C ASP A 155 -2.86 -16.87 -11.80
N LYS A 156 -2.22 -16.94 -10.63
CA LYS A 156 -2.42 -18.02 -9.66
C LYS A 156 -3.17 -17.50 -8.44
N LEU A 157 -4.20 -18.23 -8.01
CA LEU A 157 -4.84 -18.00 -6.71
C LEU A 157 -3.80 -18.24 -5.61
N ILE A 158 -3.52 -17.21 -4.81
CA ILE A 158 -2.57 -17.29 -3.69
C ILE A 158 -3.26 -17.36 -2.33
N GLY A 159 -4.54 -17.00 -2.24
CA GLY A 159 -5.32 -17.02 -1.02
C GLY A 159 -6.44 -15.99 -1.07
N PHE A 160 -6.91 -15.56 0.10
CA PHE A 160 -8.02 -14.63 0.23
C PHE A 160 -7.69 -13.49 1.19
N VAL A 161 -8.31 -12.34 0.94
CA VAL A 161 -8.32 -11.20 1.87
C VAL A 161 -9.73 -10.95 2.38
N THR A 162 -9.86 -10.57 3.65
CA THR A 162 -11.16 -10.24 4.24
C THR A 162 -11.70 -8.96 3.60
N ASN A 163 -12.99 -8.97 3.27
CA ASN A 163 -13.68 -7.79 2.80
C ASN A 163 -13.97 -6.87 3.99
N PRO A 164 -13.32 -5.70 4.10
CA PRO A 164 -13.48 -4.83 5.27
C PRO A 164 -14.87 -4.19 5.35
N LYS A 165 -15.69 -4.28 4.30
CA LYS A 165 -17.08 -3.82 4.30
C LYS A 165 -18.05 -4.82 4.95
N HIS A 166 -17.63 -6.06 5.19
CA HIS A 166 -18.43 -7.03 5.93
C HIS A 166 -18.09 -6.95 7.41
N GLU A 167 -19.04 -6.50 8.22
CA GLU A 167 -18.93 -6.47 9.69
C GLU A 167 -19.08 -7.88 10.29
N ASP A 168 -18.14 -8.78 9.99
CA ASP A 168 -18.05 -10.05 10.70
C ASP A 168 -16.96 -9.97 11.78
N LYS A 169 -17.41 -9.82 13.04
CA LYS A 169 -16.54 -9.81 14.22
C LYS A 169 -15.77 -11.13 14.41
N ALA A 170 -16.13 -12.19 13.70
CA ALA A 170 -15.47 -13.48 13.78
C ALA A 170 -14.15 -13.57 12.98
N LEU A 171 -13.90 -12.64 12.04
CA LEU A 171 -12.72 -12.66 11.16
C LEU A 171 -11.75 -11.51 11.47
N PRO A 172 -10.93 -11.62 12.52
CA PRO A 172 -9.96 -10.58 12.83
C PRO A 172 -8.81 -10.54 11.81
N ARG A 173 -8.45 -11.67 11.18
CA ARG A 173 -7.32 -11.74 10.24
C ARG A 173 -7.69 -11.17 8.88
N PHE A 174 -6.78 -10.38 8.32
CA PHE A 174 -6.90 -9.84 6.98
C PHE A 174 -6.60 -10.88 5.91
N TYR A 175 -5.57 -11.72 6.08
CA TYR A 175 -5.26 -12.81 5.16
C TYR A 175 -5.83 -14.14 5.62
N SER A 176 -6.29 -14.97 4.67
CA SER A 176 -6.72 -16.34 4.93
C SER A 176 -6.35 -17.29 3.80
N LEU A 177 -6.03 -18.53 4.15
CA LEU A 177 -5.65 -19.61 3.23
C LEU A 177 -4.53 -19.20 2.25
N LEU A 178 -3.54 -18.45 2.73
CA LEU A 178 -2.36 -18.16 1.95
C LEU A 178 -1.59 -19.45 1.68
N ARG A 179 -1.29 -19.71 0.41
CA ARG A 179 -0.35 -20.76 0.03
C ARG A 179 1.08 -20.34 0.34
N ASP A 180 2.02 -21.25 0.17
CA ASP A 180 3.43 -20.86 0.12
C ASP A 180 3.70 -19.96 -1.10
N ILE A 181 4.17 -18.75 -0.79
CA ILE A 181 4.50 -17.72 -1.76
C ILE A 181 5.97 -17.31 -1.63
N THR A 182 6.56 -16.99 -2.77
CA THR A 182 7.91 -16.41 -2.88
C THR A 182 7.94 -15.01 -2.26
N ASP A 183 9.13 -14.49 -1.99
CA ASP A 183 9.30 -13.13 -1.48
C ASP A 183 8.79 -12.07 -2.48
N GLU A 184 8.94 -12.33 -3.79
CA GLU A 184 8.41 -11.45 -4.84
C GLU A 184 6.87 -11.43 -4.85
N GLU A 185 6.23 -12.61 -4.83
CA GLU A 185 4.77 -12.71 -4.71
C GLU A 185 4.28 -12.04 -3.42
N ARG A 186 5.03 -12.15 -2.32
CA ARG A 186 4.69 -11.49 -1.05
C ARG A 186 4.73 -9.97 -1.16
N GLU A 187 5.74 -9.39 -1.80
CA GLU A 187 5.81 -7.94 -2.01
C GLU A 187 4.65 -7.43 -2.89
N ILE A 188 4.27 -8.17 -3.93
CA ILE A 188 3.10 -7.86 -4.76
C ILE A 188 1.81 -7.91 -3.91
N LEU A 189 1.64 -8.96 -3.10
CA LEU A 189 0.51 -9.11 -2.18
C LEU A 189 0.43 -7.93 -1.21
N ILE A 190 1.55 -7.53 -0.59
CA ILE A 190 1.61 -6.40 0.33
C ILE A 190 1.19 -5.11 -0.38
N CYS A 191 1.72 -4.84 -1.58
CA CYS A 191 1.38 -3.64 -2.34
C CYS A 191 -0.13 -3.54 -2.63
N LEU A 192 -0.75 -4.63 -3.07
CA LEU A 192 -2.19 -4.68 -3.33
C LEU A 192 -3.00 -4.52 -2.04
N SER A 193 -2.60 -5.21 -0.98
CA SER A 193 -3.34 -5.30 0.27
C SER A 193 -3.35 -4.00 1.05
N LEU A 194 -2.20 -3.32 1.13
CA LEU A 194 -2.08 -2.07 1.88
C LEU A 194 -2.97 -0.99 1.31
N ILE A 195 -2.97 -0.79 -0.01
CA ILE A 195 -3.85 0.23 -0.59
C ILE A 195 -5.33 -0.19 -0.44
N PHE A 196 -5.65 -1.46 -0.66
CA PHE A 196 -7.00 -1.98 -0.55
C PHE A 196 -7.62 -1.74 0.84
N ILE A 197 -6.87 -2.03 1.91
CA ILE A 197 -7.37 -1.85 3.28
C ILE A 197 -7.38 -0.36 3.69
N ILE A 198 -6.37 0.43 3.27
CA ILE A 198 -6.29 1.85 3.62
C ILE A 198 -7.39 2.66 2.93
N ASP A 199 -7.70 2.37 1.67
CA ASP A 199 -8.78 3.05 0.94
C ASP A 199 -10.11 2.88 1.68
N HIS A 200 -10.42 1.67 2.17
CA HIS A 200 -11.60 1.44 3.00
C HIS A 200 -11.65 2.36 4.23
N TYR A 201 -10.55 2.52 4.97
CA TYR A 201 -10.53 3.33 6.19
C TYR A 201 -10.48 4.84 5.99
N VAL A 202 -9.95 5.27 4.86
CA VAL A 202 -9.79 6.69 4.59
C VAL A 202 -11.05 7.27 3.96
N GLU A 203 -11.78 6.47 3.18
CA GLU A 203 -13.04 6.85 2.55
C GLU A 203 -14.24 6.82 3.50
N ASN A 204 -14.23 5.94 4.51
CA ASN A 204 -15.23 5.88 5.59
C ASN A 204 -14.78 6.67 6.83
#